data_AF-A0A093H078-F1
#
_entry.id   AF-A0A093H078-F1
#
_cell.length_a   1.000
_cell.length_b   1.000
_cell.length_c   1.000
_cell.angle_alpha   90.00
_cell.angle_beta   90.00
_cell.angle_gamma   90.00
#
_symmetry.space_group_name_H-M   'P 1'
#
loop_
_entity.id
_entity.type
_entity.pdbx_description
1 polymer ?
#
loop_
_entity_poly.entity_id
_entity_poly.type
_entity_poly.pdbx_seq_one_letter_code
_entity_poly.pdbx_strand_id
1 'polypeptide(L)'
;DLFWVAILMIICSFMGLPWYVAATVISIAHIDSLKMETETSAPGEQPKFLGVREQRVTGVIVFILTGVSVFMAPILKFIPMPVLYGVFLYMGVASLNGVQFMDRLKLLLMPLKHQPDFIYLRHVPLRRVHLFTFLQVVCLALLWILKSTVAAIIFPVMV
;
A
#
# COMPACT_ATOMS: atom_id res chain seq x y z
N ASP A 1 3.13 -18.64 3.47
CA ASP A 1 2.94 -17.65 4.56
C ASP A 1 1.90 -18.04 5.59
N LEU A 2 0.67 -18.39 5.20
CA LEU A 2 -0.40 -18.70 6.17
C LEU A 2 -0.03 -19.77 7.22
N PHE A 3 0.66 -20.84 6.81
CA PHE A 3 1.17 -21.87 7.72
C PHE A 3 2.11 -21.31 8.80
N TRP A 4 3.06 -20.46 8.42
CA TRP A 4 4.01 -19.83 9.36
C TRP A 4 3.31 -18.83 10.27
N VAL A 5 2.35 -18.06 9.75
CA VAL A 5 1.53 -17.15 10.56
C VAL A 5 0.70 -17.94 11.59
N ALA A 6 0.16 -19.10 11.22
CA ALA A 6 -0.57 -19.96 12.16
C ALA A 6 0.32 -20.47 13.30
N ILE A 7 1.54 -20.93 13.01
CA ILE A 7 2.50 -21.32 14.04
C ILE A 7 2.81 -20.15 14.98
N LEU A 8 3.07 -18.95 14.42
CA LEU A 8 3.35 -17.75 15.21
C LEU A 8 2.15 -17.35 16.08
N MET A 9 0.91 -17.45 15.58
CA MET A 9 -0.29 -17.17 16.38
C MET A 9 -0.40 -18.09 17.60
N ILE A 10 -0.08 -19.37 17.46
CA ILE A 10 -0.07 -20.32 18.58
C ILE A 10 0.96 -19.88 19.63
N ILE A 11 2.19 -19.59 19.21
CA ILE A 11 3.27 -19.16 20.11
C ILE A 11 2.91 -17.83 20.81
N CYS A 12 2.44 -16.82 20.07
CA CYS A 12 2.03 -15.54 20.63
C CYS A 12 0.89 -15.69 21.65
N SER A 13 -0.06 -16.60 21.40
CA SER A 13 -1.17 -16.87 22.33
C SER A 13 -0.68 -17.46 23.65
N PHE A 14 0.28 -18.39 23.61
CA PHE A 14 0.89 -18.95 24.83
C PHE A 14 1.70 -17.92 25.62
N MET A 15 2.37 -17.00 24.92
CA MET A 15 3.19 -15.95 25.53
C MET A 15 2.39 -14.70 25.95
N GLY A 16 1.09 -14.63 25.67
CA GLY A 16 0.25 -13.46 25.93
C GLY A 16 0.57 -12.24 25.05
N LEU A 17 1.21 -12.45 23.90
CA LEU A 17 1.58 -11.41 22.94
C LEU A 17 0.45 -11.17 21.91
N PRO A 18 0.30 -9.95 21.37
CA PRO A 18 -0.70 -9.67 20.33
C PRO A 18 -0.42 -10.47 19.05
N TRP A 19 -1.49 -10.84 18.34
CA TRP A 19 -1.38 -11.55 17.07
C TRP A 19 -0.89 -10.64 15.94
N TYR A 20 -0.06 -11.19 15.07
CA TYR A 20 0.51 -10.48 13.92
C TYR A 20 -0.25 -10.81 12.64
N VAL A 21 -0.48 -9.78 11.81
CA VAL A 21 -1.06 -9.88 10.47
C VAL A 21 -0.17 -9.10 9.50
N ALA A 22 -0.09 -9.55 8.24
CA ALA A 22 0.67 -8.87 7.20
C ALA A 22 0.15 -7.45 6.94
N ALA A 23 1.05 -6.46 6.94
CA ALA A 23 0.72 -5.06 6.78
C ALA A 23 0.83 -4.61 5.31
N THR A 24 -0.31 -4.40 4.65
CA THR A 24 -0.37 -4.11 3.19
C THR A 24 0.40 -2.85 2.78
N VAL A 25 0.16 -1.71 3.43
CA VAL A 25 0.79 -0.43 3.06
C VAL A 25 2.32 -0.47 3.25
N ILE A 26 2.77 -1.03 4.37
CA ILE A 26 4.20 -1.13 4.69
C ILE A 26 4.89 -2.13 3.73
N SER A 27 4.24 -3.25 3.41
CA SER A 27 4.76 -4.20 2.43
C SER A 27 4.92 -3.60 1.04
N ILE A 28 3.94 -2.79 0.58
CA ILE A 28 4.05 -2.09 -0.70
C ILE A 28 5.19 -1.07 -0.67
N ALA A 29 5.30 -0.26 0.39
CA ALA A 29 6.38 0.72 0.52
C ALA A 29 7.77 0.06 0.55
N HIS A 30 7.89 -1.10 1.19
CA HIS A 30 9.13 -1.88 1.20
C HIS A 30 9.47 -2.45 -0.20
N ILE A 31 8.48 -2.93 -0.94
CA ILE A 31 8.67 -3.39 -2.33
C ILE A 31 9.09 -2.21 -3.22
N ASP A 32 8.47 -1.04 -3.05
CA ASP A 32 8.79 0.16 -3.82
C ASP A 32 10.23 0.64 -3.55
N SER A 33 10.71 0.51 -2.31
CA SER A 33 12.12 0.81 -1.98
C SER A 33 13.14 -0.13 -2.65
N LEU A 34 12.68 -1.29 -3.14
CA LEU A 34 13.50 -2.31 -3.81
C LEU A 34 13.28 -2.33 -5.33
N LYS A 35 12.44 -1.42 -5.84
CA LYS A 35 12.13 -1.27 -7.25
C LYS A 35 13.34 -0.71 -8.00
N MET A 36 13.61 -1.28 -9.16
CA MET A 36 14.65 -0.84 -10.08
C MET A 36 14.02 -0.21 -11.32
N GLU A 37 14.53 0.97 -11.65
CA GLU A 37 14.15 1.75 -12.82
C GLU A 37 15.39 1.99 -13.68
N THR A 38 15.21 2.15 -15.00
CA THR A 38 16.33 2.34 -15.95
C THR A 38 17.10 3.63 -15.70
N GLU A 39 18.42 3.52 -15.52
CA GLU A 39 19.32 4.66 -15.30
C GLU A 39 19.50 5.55 -16.54
N THR A 40 19.37 4.98 -17.74
CA THR A 40 19.54 5.69 -19.02
C THR A 40 18.20 5.76 -19.76
N SER A 41 17.43 6.81 -19.53
CA SER A 41 16.29 7.17 -20.36
C SER A 41 16.67 8.36 -21.23
N ALA A 42 16.28 8.36 -22.50
CA ALA A 42 16.44 9.56 -23.33
C ALA A 42 15.67 10.73 -22.66
N PRO A 43 16.12 12.00 -22.80
CA PRO A 43 15.42 13.13 -22.21
C PRO A 43 13.94 13.14 -22.61
N GLY A 44 13.04 12.98 -21.64
CA GLY A 44 11.58 12.93 -21.85
C GLY A 44 10.96 11.52 -21.91
N GLU A 45 11.74 10.45 -21.92
CA GLU A 45 11.23 9.08 -21.78
C GLU A 45 11.05 8.75 -20.29
N GLN A 46 9.90 8.19 -19.91
CA GLN A 46 9.69 7.78 -18.53
C GLN A 46 10.58 6.59 -18.18
N PRO A 47 11.14 6.55 -16.96
CA PRO A 47 11.97 5.44 -16.52
C PRO A 47 11.21 4.13 -16.67
N LYS A 48 11.81 3.16 -17.36
CA LYS A 48 11.23 1.83 -17.53
C LYS A 48 11.48 1.02 -16.27
N PHE A 49 10.43 0.38 -15.77
CA PHE A 49 10.51 -0.58 -14.68
C PHE A 49 11.30 -1.81 -15.13
N LEU A 50 12.43 -2.08 -14.47
CA LEU A 50 13.29 -3.22 -14.74
C LEU A 50 12.88 -4.44 -13.92
N GLY A 51 12.41 -4.22 -12.69
CA GLY A 51 12.03 -5.28 -11.76
C GLY A 51 12.12 -4.86 -10.30
N VAL A 52 11.91 -5.80 -9.39
CA VAL A 52 12.07 -5.61 -7.93
C VAL A 52 13.17 -6.55 -7.46
N ARG A 53 14.06 -6.06 -6.59
CA ARG A 53 15.07 -6.91 -5.94
C ARG A 53 14.42 -7.74 -4.86
N GLU A 54 14.31 -9.05 -5.10
CA GLU A 54 13.97 -9.98 -4.04
C GLU A 54 15.15 -10.16 -3.09
N GLN A 55 14.95 -9.85 -1.82
CA GLN A 55 15.94 -10.05 -0.79
C GLN A 55 15.26 -10.49 0.51
N ARG A 56 15.99 -11.25 1.33
CA ARG A 56 15.49 -11.74 2.63
C ARG A 56 16.10 -10.99 3.81
N VAL A 57 17.21 -10.29 3.56
CA VAL A 57 18.08 -9.75 4.61
C VAL A 57 17.53 -8.45 5.20
N THR A 58 17.04 -7.52 4.39
CA THR A 58 16.52 -6.24 4.88
C THR A 58 15.29 -6.44 5.77
N GLY A 59 14.38 -7.36 5.42
CA GLY A 59 13.23 -7.69 6.26
C GLY A 59 13.67 -8.21 7.64
N VAL A 60 14.61 -9.15 7.67
CA VAL A 60 15.19 -9.68 8.92
C VAL A 60 15.90 -8.57 9.72
N ILE A 61 16.67 -7.71 9.05
CA ILE A 61 17.36 -6.58 9.70
C ILE A 61 16.37 -5.61 10.33
N VAL A 62 15.26 -5.28 9.67
CA VAL A 62 14.23 -4.39 10.23
C VAL A 62 13.63 -4.99 11.51
N PHE A 63 13.36 -6.29 11.55
CA PHE A 63 12.86 -6.96 12.76
C PHE A 63 13.92 -6.99 13.88
N ILE A 64 15.18 -7.25 13.56
CA ILE A 64 16.29 -7.20 14.54
C ILE A 64 16.43 -5.78 15.12
N LEU A 65 16.46 -4.75 14.25
CA LEU A 65 16.54 -3.35 14.67
C LEU A 65 15.34 -2.93 15.53
N THR A 66 14.15 -3.45 15.23
CA THR A 66 12.96 -3.23 16.07
C THR A 66 13.15 -3.84 17.46
N GLY A 67 13.73 -5.03 17.58
CA GLY A 67 14.08 -5.63 18.87
C GLY A 67 15.15 -4.85 19.64
N VAL A 68 16.18 -4.36 18.95
CA VAL A 68 17.27 -3.56 19.54
C VAL A 68 16.82 -2.13 19.89
N SER A 69 15.72 -1.65 19.32
CA SER A 69 15.22 -0.28 19.51
C SER A 69 14.99 0.11 20.98
N VAL A 70 14.69 -0.87 21.85
CA VAL A 70 14.53 -0.67 23.30
C VAL A 70 15.80 -0.09 23.93
N PHE A 71 16.98 -0.55 23.50
CA PHE A 71 18.26 -0.03 23.98
C PHE A 71 18.59 1.34 23.38
N MET A 72 18.04 1.64 22.19
CA MET A 72 18.21 2.93 21.51
C MET A 72 17.16 3.97 21.91
N ALA A 73 16.24 3.64 22.83
CA ALA A 73 15.21 4.54 23.35
C ALA A 73 15.69 5.96 23.71
N PRO A 74 16.85 6.18 24.38
CA PRO A 74 17.31 7.54 24.70
C PRO A 74 17.60 8.39 23.46
N ILE A 75 18.00 7.76 22.35
CA ILE A 75 18.25 8.43 21.07
C ILE A 75 16.93 8.63 20.32
N LEU A 76 16.08 7.60 20.25
CA LEU A 76 14.81 7.65 19.53
C LEU A 76 13.83 8.68 20.10
N LYS A 77 13.93 9.01 21.40
CA LYS A 77 13.11 10.05 22.05
C LYS A 77 13.29 11.43 21.41
N PHE A 78 14.43 11.73 20.80
CA PHE A 78 14.67 13.03 20.16
C PHE A 78 13.92 13.18 18.82
N ILE A 79 13.35 12.10 18.28
CA ILE A 79 12.60 12.14 17.03
C ILE A 79 11.16 12.62 17.33
N PRO A 80 10.75 13.78 16.80
CA PRO A 80 9.43 14.32 17.08
C PRO A 80 8.35 13.54 16.31
N MET A 81 7.24 13.23 17.00
CA MET A 81 6.09 12.50 16.40
C MET A 81 5.54 13.12 15.09
N PRO A 82 5.49 14.46 14.91
CA PRO A 82 5.10 15.08 13.64
C PRO A 82 5.88 14.58 12.41
N VAL A 83 7.16 14.25 12.57
CA VAL A 83 7.99 13.74 11.46
C VAL A 83 7.50 12.34 11.04
N LEU A 84 7.16 11.49 12.01
CA LEU A 84 6.63 10.15 11.73
C LEU A 84 5.28 10.21 11.01
N TYR A 85 4.39 11.14 11.39
CA TYR A 85 3.14 11.35 10.66
C TYR A 85 3.38 11.79 9.21
N GLY A 86 4.40 12.62 8.96
CA GLY A 86 4.83 12.98 7.62
C GLY A 86 5.25 11.76 6.79
N VAL A 87 6.05 10.87 7.37
CA VAL A 87 6.48 9.63 6.71
C VAL A 87 5.29 8.69 6.46
N PHE A 88 4.36 8.54 7.41
CA PHE A 88 3.14 7.76 7.21
C PHE A 88 2.25 8.32 6.10
N LEU A 89 2.10 9.64 6.01
CA LEU A 89 1.37 10.30 4.94
C LEU A 89 2.04 10.03 3.59
N TYR A 90 3.36 10.18 3.51
CA TYR A 90 4.12 9.87 2.29
C TYR A 90 3.92 8.41 1.86
N MET A 91 4.09 7.45 2.76
CA MET A 91 3.86 6.03 2.45
C MET A 91 2.42 5.76 2.02
N GLY A 92 1.45 6.41 2.66
CA GLY A 92 0.04 6.33 2.28
C GLY A 92 -0.18 6.80 0.84
N VAL A 93 0.29 7.99 0.49
CA VAL A 93 0.15 8.54 -0.87
C VAL A 93 0.93 7.73 -1.90
N ALA A 94 2.17 7.33 -1.60
CA ALA A 94 2.99 6.51 -2.49
C ALA A 94 2.34 5.15 -2.78
N SER A 95 1.72 4.51 -1.78
CA SER A 95 1.04 3.22 -1.97
C SER A 95 -0.19 3.27 -2.90
N LEU A 96 -0.71 4.48 -3.16
CA LEU A 96 -1.81 4.70 -4.09
C LEU A 96 -1.33 4.83 -5.55
N ASN A 97 -0.02 5.06 -5.77
CA ASN A 97 0.53 5.12 -7.11
C ASN A 97 0.53 3.74 -7.77
N GLY A 98 0.12 3.67 -9.04
CA GLY A 98 0.01 2.41 -9.78
C GLY A 98 -1.28 1.62 -9.50
N VAL A 99 -2.15 2.10 -8.61
CA VAL A 99 -3.47 1.50 -8.40
C VAL A 99 -4.42 1.95 -9.51
N GLN A 100 -4.88 1.01 -10.33
CA GLN A 100 -5.79 1.28 -11.46
C GLN A 100 -7.08 2.02 -11.07
N PHE A 101 -7.56 1.82 -9.84
CA PHE A 101 -8.70 2.59 -9.31
C PHE A 101 -8.39 4.10 -9.24
N MET A 102 -7.19 4.48 -8.77
CA MET A 102 -6.79 5.89 -8.69
C MET A 102 -6.59 6.52 -10.06
N ASP A 103 -6.06 5.79 -11.03
CA ASP A 103 -5.94 6.28 -12.41
C ASP A 103 -7.31 6.56 -13.03
N ARG A 104 -8.28 5.68 -12.80
CA ARG A 104 -9.65 5.88 -13.26
C ARG A 104 -10.40 6.96 -12.49
N LEU A 105 -10.06 7.19 -11.22
CA LEU A 105 -10.59 8.30 -10.44
C LEU A 105 -10.09 9.64 -11.00
N LYS A 106 -8.79 9.75 -11.34
CA LYS A 106 -8.22 10.93 -12.01
C LYS A 106 -8.87 11.18 -13.37
N LEU A 107 -9.17 10.11 -14.10
CA LEU A 107 -9.83 10.15 -15.42
C LEU A 107 -11.23 10.77 -15.37
N LEU A 108 -11.96 10.68 -14.25
CA LEU A 108 -13.24 11.39 -14.07
C LEU A 108 -13.09 12.92 -14.08
N LEU A 109 -11.96 13.43 -13.62
CA LEU A 109 -11.67 14.87 -13.52
C LEU A 109 -10.94 15.40 -14.77
N MET A 110 -10.51 14.51 -15.68
CA MET A 110 -9.72 14.87 -16.83
C MET A 110 -10.62 15.15 -18.05
N PRO A 111 -10.40 16.25 -18.79
CA PRO A 111 -11.12 16.49 -20.04
C PRO A 111 -10.67 15.50 -21.12
N LEU A 112 -11.62 15.09 -21.98
CA LEU A 112 -11.43 14.10 -23.06
C LEU A 112 -10.19 14.34 -23.95
N LYS A 113 -9.78 15.60 -24.12
CA LYS A 113 -8.67 15.99 -24.98
C LYS A 113 -7.28 15.64 -24.42
N HIS A 114 -7.15 15.50 -23.10
CA HIS A 114 -5.86 15.25 -22.44
C HIS A 114 -5.75 13.80 -21.94
N GLN A 115 -6.66 12.93 -22.36
CA GLN A 115 -6.77 11.59 -21.82
C GLN A 115 -5.58 10.73 -22.27
N PRO A 116 -4.88 10.06 -21.34
CA PRO A 116 -3.76 9.18 -21.67
C PRO A 116 -4.23 7.92 -22.40
N ASP A 117 -3.36 7.37 -23.23
CA ASP A 117 -3.59 6.13 -24.01
C ASP A 117 -3.51 4.89 -23.11
N PHE A 118 -4.55 4.64 -22.33
CA PHE A 118 -4.69 3.36 -21.63
C PHE A 118 -5.26 2.27 -22.54
N ILE A 119 -4.69 1.06 -22.49
CA ILE A 119 -5.09 -0.10 -23.33
C ILE A 119 -6.59 -0.42 -23.22
N TYR A 120 -7.17 -0.27 -22.02
CA TYR A 120 -8.58 -0.56 -21.78
C TYR A 120 -9.54 0.49 -22.38
N LEU A 121 -9.09 1.73 -22.57
CA LEU A 121 -9.89 2.79 -23.19
C LEU A 121 -10.10 2.57 -24.69
N ARG A 122 -9.20 1.80 -25.33
CA ARG A 122 -9.30 1.44 -26.74
C ARG A 122 -10.45 0.46 -27.02
N HIS A 123 -10.84 -0.33 -26.01
CA HIS A 123 -11.80 -1.42 -26.18
C HIS A 123 -13.16 -1.11 -25.53
N VAL A 124 -13.21 -0.23 -24.52
CA VAL A 124 -14.42 0.00 -23.72
C VAL A 124 -14.82 1.48 -23.79
N PRO A 125 -16.10 1.81 -24.06
CA PRO A 125 -16.55 3.19 -24.11
C PRO A 125 -16.48 3.87 -22.73
N LEU A 126 -16.06 5.13 -22.71
CA LEU A 126 -15.82 5.93 -21.49
C LEU A 126 -17.00 5.94 -20.51
N ARG A 127 -18.24 5.98 -21.02
CA ARG A 127 -19.44 5.96 -20.17
C ARG A 127 -19.52 4.72 -19.28
N ARG A 128 -19.10 3.55 -19.79
CA ARG A 128 -19.08 2.31 -19.01
C ARG A 128 -17.97 2.33 -17.97
N VAL A 129 -16.83 2.92 -18.30
CA VAL A 129 -15.71 3.11 -17.36
C VAL A 129 -16.14 4.01 -16.19
N HIS A 130 -16.79 5.15 -16.47
CA HIS A 130 -17.28 6.05 -15.43
C HIS A 130 -18.39 5.43 -14.57
N LEU A 131 -19.30 4.64 -15.16
CA LEU A 131 -20.32 3.92 -14.40
C LEU A 131 -19.69 2.89 -13.47
N PHE A 132 -18.69 2.15 -13.95
CA PHE A 132 -17.97 1.17 -13.15
C PHE A 132 -17.21 1.83 -11.99
N THR A 133 -16.52 2.95 -12.25
CA THR A 133 -15.77 3.66 -11.20
C THR A 133 -16.70 4.28 -10.18
N PHE A 134 -17.86 4.81 -10.60
CA PHE A 134 -18.89 5.29 -9.69
C PHE A 134 -19.39 4.17 -8.76
N LEU A 135 -19.70 2.99 -9.32
CA LEU A 135 -20.10 1.84 -8.51
C LEU A 135 -19.00 1.44 -7.51
N GLN A 136 -17.73 1.43 -7.92
CA GLN A 136 -16.61 1.16 -7.02
C GLN A 136 -16.47 2.19 -5.89
N VAL A 137 -16.69 3.48 -6.18
CA VAL A 137 -16.68 4.54 -5.16
C VAL A 137 -17.83 4.33 -4.16
N VAL A 138 -19.02 3.94 -4.63
CA VAL A 138 -20.14 3.59 -3.75
C VAL A 138 -19.79 2.40 -2.85
N CYS A 139 -19.22 1.33 -3.40
CA CYS A 139 -18.75 0.19 -2.59
C CYS A 139 -17.72 0.62 -1.54
N LEU A 140 -16.73 1.44 -1.93
CA LEU A 140 -15.71 1.95 -1.00
C LEU A 140 -16.34 2.79 0.11
N ALA A 141 -17.32 3.64 -0.21
CA ALA A 141 -18.04 4.45 0.78
C ALA A 141 -18.83 3.57 1.76
N LEU A 142 -19.49 2.51 1.27
CA LEU A 142 -20.18 1.55 2.14
C LEU A 142 -19.19 0.85 3.08
N LEU A 143 -18.05 0.38 2.56
CA LEU A 143 -16.99 -0.22 3.37
C LEU A 143 -16.45 0.77 4.42
N TRP A 144 -16.31 2.05 4.07
CA TRP A 144 -15.86 3.10 4.99
C TRP A 144 -16.84 3.35 6.14
N ILE A 145 -18.14 3.44 5.83
CA ILE A 145 -19.20 3.61 6.83
C ILE A 145 -19.20 2.41 7.78
N LEU A 146 -19.18 1.19 7.25
CA LEU A 146 -19.17 -0.03 8.05
C LEU A 146 -17.93 -0.14 8.92
N LYS A 147 -16.75 0.21 8.39
CA LYS A 147 -15.51 0.29 9.17
C LYS A 147 -15.59 1.26 10.35
N SER A 148 -16.37 2.32 10.22
CA SER A 148 -16.59 3.32 11.29
C SER A 148 -17.53 2.81 12.39
N THR A 149 -18.19 1.67 12.18
CA THR A 149 -19.08 1.03 13.15
C THR A 149 -18.43 -0.18 13.82
N VAL A 150 -19.07 -0.71 14.85
CA VAL A 150 -18.63 -1.93 15.58
C VAL A 150 -18.60 -3.17 14.66
N ALA A 151 -19.28 -3.12 13.51
CA ALA A 151 -19.27 -4.20 12.51
C ALA A 151 -17.92 -4.36 11.78
N ALA A 152 -16.91 -3.51 12.07
CA ALA A 152 -15.58 -3.60 11.48
C ALA A 152 -14.90 -4.99 11.64
N ILE A 153 -15.29 -5.79 12.63
CA ILE A 153 -14.78 -7.15 12.84
C ILE A 153 -15.18 -8.10 11.70
N ILE A 154 -16.33 -7.86 11.05
CA ILE A 154 -16.87 -8.68 9.95
C ILE A 154 -16.26 -8.28 8.59
N PHE A 155 -15.43 -7.23 8.56
CA PHE A 155 -14.83 -6.68 7.35
C PHE A 155 -14.25 -7.72 6.37
N PRO A 156 -13.56 -8.79 6.79
CA PRO A 156 -13.03 -9.81 5.87
C PRO A 156 -14.07 -10.60 5.07
N VAL A 157 -15.32 -10.69 5.54
CA VAL A 157 -16.41 -11.42 4.86
C VAL A 157 -17.04 -10.57 3.74
N MET A 158 -16.82 -9.26 3.77
CA MET A 158 -17.44 -8.31 2.84
C MET A 158 -16.58 -8.01 1.60
N VAL A 159 -15.33 -8.47 1.62
CA VAL A 159 -14.37 -8.40 0.51
C VAL A 159 -14.48 -9.65 -0.33
#